data_AF-A0A0B1SJN5-F1
#
_entry.id   AF-A0A0B1SJN5-F1
#
_cell.length_a   1.000
_cell.length_b   1.000
_cell.length_c   1.000
_cell.angle_alpha   90.00
_cell.angle_beta   90.00
_cell.angle_gamma   90.00
#
_symmetry.space_group_name_H-M   'P 1'
#
loop_
_entity.id
_entity.type
_entity.pdbx_description
1 polymer ?
#
loop_
_entity_poly.entity_id
_entity_poly.type
_entity_poly.pdbx_seq_one_letter_code
_entity_poly.pdbx_strand_id
1 'polypeptide(L)'
;YYLTISCVYNANILDGQDPIWQAGPACTRGDECKTYPKSGCQDGLCTAGSQIVAPQPPKTVRPPVKPVTTTKKPKVTTKATKAPVVRPTAKPPVTRFGCSDAYGMSDAVRRAVLDIHNKLRSSLARGLEYDKLINGKASPAAKMLKMVYNCSIEESAMRNAGRCVYGHTENYERPGLGESIFETTEQYKDKSKAALQASQWWWDELKLNGVGAANVITDYLWTRPNKMIGHYTQMAWETSYQLGCAVAHCPQTYVVCQYGPAGNYFNRPIYTKGRPCSQCPKKSTCNEKEGLCVIA
;
A
#
# COMPACT_ATOMS: atom_id res chain seq x y z
N TYR A 1 -9.36 -14.58 -42.63
CA TYR A 1 -10.06 -14.42 -41.34
C TYR A 1 -9.13 -14.89 -40.25
N TYR A 2 -8.70 -14.01 -39.35
CA TYR A 2 -7.89 -14.40 -38.19
C TYR A 2 -8.80 -14.51 -36.97
N LEU A 3 -8.79 -15.68 -36.34
CA LEU A 3 -9.43 -15.88 -35.04
C LEU A 3 -8.39 -15.57 -33.96
N THR A 4 -8.73 -14.66 -33.05
CA THR A 4 -7.91 -14.37 -31.87
C THR A 4 -8.71 -14.73 -30.62
N ILE A 5 -8.09 -15.53 -29.75
CA ILE A 5 -8.61 -15.86 -28.42
C ILE A 5 -7.65 -15.25 -27.41
N SER A 6 -8.18 -14.50 -26.44
CA SER A 6 -7.41 -13.88 -25.36
C SER A 6 -8.08 -14.16 -24.02
N CYS A 7 -7.26 -14.45 -23.00
CA CYS A 7 -7.69 -14.58 -21.61
C CYS A 7 -7.00 -13.51 -20.79
N VAL A 8 -7.76 -12.86 -19.90
CA VAL A 8 -7.26 -11.85 -18.96
C VAL A 8 -7.35 -12.43 -17.55
N TYR A 9 -6.30 -12.25 -16.76
CA TYR A 9 -6.20 -12.71 -15.39
C TYR A 9 -6.18 -11.51 -14.45
N ASN A 10 -6.73 -11.65 -13.24
CA ASN A 10 -6.87 -10.58 -12.25
C ASN A 10 -5.66 -10.47 -11.29
N ALA A 11 -4.49 -10.93 -11.75
CA ALA A 11 -3.24 -10.94 -11.04
C ALA A 11 -2.07 -10.82 -12.04
N ASN A 12 -1.16 -9.89 -11.77
CA ASN A 12 0.08 -9.76 -12.51
C ASN A 12 1.15 -10.67 -11.88
N ILE A 13 1.65 -11.64 -12.64
CA ILE A 13 2.94 -12.28 -12.38
C ILE A 13 3.94 -11.50 -13.23
N LEU A 14 4.43 -10.35 -12.75
CA LEU A 14 5.26 -9.48 -13.60
C LEU A 14 6.43 -8.86 -12.82
N ASP A 15 7.43 -9.70 -12.55
CA ASP A 15 8.86 -9.36 -12.60
C ASP A 15 9.79 -10.54 -12.91
N GLY A 16 9.25 -11.76 -13.05
CA GLY A 16 10.02 -12.97 -13.34
C GLY A 16 10.89 -13.46 -12.17
N GLN A 17 10.79 -12.84 -10.99
CA GLN A 17 11.54 -13.22 -9.79
C GLN A 17 10.65 -13.71 -8.65
N ASP A 18 9.37 -13.33 -8.64
CA ASP A 18 8.40 -13.90 -7.72
C ASP A 18 8.01 -15.34 -8.11
N PRO A 19 7.93 -16.27 -7.14
CA PRO A 19 7.52 -17.64 -7.42
C PRO A 19 6.04 -17.67 -7.85
N ILE A 20 5.77 -18.32 -8.99
CA ILE A 20 4.41 -18.48 -9.55
C ILE A 20 3.48 -19.17 -8.53
N TRP A 21 4.03 -20.06 -7.69
CA TRP A 21 3.36 -20.69 -6.55
C TRP A 21 4.37 -20.98 -5.42
N GLN A 22 3.90 -21.10 -4.18
CA GLN A 22 4.72 -21.56 -3.06
C GLN A 22 4.76 -23.10 -3.05
N ALA A 23 5.95 -23.70 -2.88
CA ALA A 23 6.09 -25.15 -2.80
C ALA A 23 5.54 -25.69 -1.46
N GLY A 24 4.71 -26.73 -1.53
CA GLY A 24 4.09 -27.35 -0.37
C GLY A 24 3.00 -28.35 -0.78
N PRO A 25 2.42 -29.09 0.18
CA PRO A 25 1.26 -29.94 -0.09
C PRO A 25 0.06 -29.10 -0.54
N ALA A 26 -0.75 -29.66 -1.44
CA ALA A 26 -2.03 -29.06 -1.83
C ALA A 26 -2.98 -28.98 -0.63
N CYS A 27 -3.95 -28.06 -0.67
CA CYS A 27 -4.88 -27.93 0.44
C CYS A 27 -5.74 -29.21 0.58
N THR A 28 -6.06 -29.56 1.82
CA THR A 28 -7.10 -30.56 2.14
C THR A 28 -8.30 -29.91 2.81
N ARG A 29 -8.12 -28.71 3.39
CA ARG A 29 -9.15 -27.94 4.10
C ARG A 29 -9.01 -26.44 3.82
N GLY A 30 -10.12 -25.71 3.90
CA GLY A 30 -10.14 -24.27 3.57
C GLY A 30 -9.29 -23.41 4.51
N ASP A 31 -9.08 -23.83 5.76
CA ASP A 31 -8.23 -23.13 6.72
C ASP A 31 -6.73 -23.20 6.37
N GLU A 32 -6.30 -24.10 5.49
CA GLU A 32 -4.93 -24.18 4.97
C GLU A 32 -4.64 -23.10 3.91
N CYS A 33 -5.68 -22.55 3.29
CA CYS A 33 -5.60 -21.50 2.29
C CYS A 33 -5.40 -20.13 2.93
N LYS A 34 -4.14 -19.66 2.96
CA LYS A 34 -3.76 -18.43 3.69
C LYS A 34 -3.85 -17.14 2.87
N THR A 35 -4.00 -17.25 1.54
CA THR A 35 -3.97 -16.09 0.64
C THR A 35 -5.18 -15.18 0.83
N TYR A 36 -6.38 -15.74 1.01
CA TYR A 36 -7.61 -14.98 1.21
C TYR A 36 -8.35 -15.46 2.47
N PRO A 37 -8.94 -14.55 3.27
CA PRO A 37 -9.75 -14.95 4.40
C PRO A 37 -11.03 -15.66 3.94
N LYS A 38 -11.51 -16.61 4.75
CA LYS A 38 -12.71 -17.43 4.47
C LYS A 38 -12.60 -18.25 3.17
N SER A 39 -11.39 -18.64 2.78
CA SER A 39 -11.18 -19.56 1.67
C SER A 39 -11.73 -20.96 1.95
N GLY A 40 -12.20 -21.62 0.89
CA GLY A 40 -12.46 -23.06 0.87
C GLY A 40 -11.31 -23.82 0.23
N CYS A 41 -11.43 -25.15 0.19
CA CYS A 41 -10.53 -26.02 -0.55
C CYS A 41 -11.36 -27.01 -1.35
N GLN A 42 -11.05 -27.15 -2.65
CA GLN A 42 -11.71 -28.08 -3.55
C GLN A 42 -10.64 -28.71 -4.47
N ASP A 43 -10.54 -30.04 -4.45
CA ASP A 43 -9.62 -30.82 -5.31
C ASP A 43 -8.16 -30.34 -5.24
N GLY A 44 -7.70 -29.96 -4.04
CA GLY A 44 -6.35 -29.42 -3.82
C GLY A 44 -6.16 -27.94 -4.16
N LEU A 45 -7.21 -27.26 -4.65
CA LEU A 45 -7.21 -25.84 -5.00
C LEU A 45 -7.94 -25.00 -3.96
N CYS A 46 -7.30 -23.90 -3.56
CA CYS A 46 -7.93 -22.91 -2.69
C CYS A 46 -9.01 -22.13 -3.43
N THR A 47 -10.22 -22.13 -2.92
CA THR A 47 -11.33 -21.31 -3.45
C THR A 47 -11.45 -20.03 -2.63
N ALA A 48 -11.47 -18.87 -3.30
CA ALA A 48 -11.64 -17.59 -2.60
C ALA A 48 -13.09 -17.49 -2.08
N GLY A 49 -13.25 -17.28 -0.76
CA GLY A 49 -14.58 -17.16 -0.14
C GLY A 49 -15.39 -16.01 -0.75
N SER A 50 -16.65 -16.27 -1.08
CA SER A 50 -17.56 -15.38 -1.81
C SER A 50 -17.68 -13.98 -1.19
N GLN A 51 -16.92 -13.02 -1.75
CA GLN A 51 -17.14 -11.58 -1.67
C GLN A 51 -17.01 -10.93 -3.07
N ILE A 52 -17.39 -11.65 -4.11
CA ILE A 52 -17.60 -11.06 -5.44
C ILE A 52 -18.99 -11.47 -5.89
N VAL A 53 -20.00 -10.70 -5.49
CA VAL A 53 -21.21 -10.58 -6.31
C VAL A 53 -20.71 -9.96 -7.61
N ALA A 54 -20.52 -10.78 -8.63
CA ALA A 54 -20.39 -10.26 -9.98
C ALA A 54 -21.64 -9.40 -10.24
N PRO A 55 -21.52 -8.12 -10.61
CA PRO A 55 -22.67 -7.35 -11.04
C PRO A 55 -23.28 -8.09 -12.22
N GLN A 56 -24.52 -8.58 -12.08
CA GLN A 56 -25.24 -9.07 -13.24
C GLN A 56 -25.40 -7.90 -14.22
N PRO A 57 -25.23 -8.14 -15.53
CA PRO A 57 -25.41 -7.10 -16.53
C PRO A 57 -26.83 -6.51 -16.42
N PRO A 58 -26.99 -5.18 -16.48
CA PRO A 58 -28.31 -4.57 -16.45
C PRO A 58 -29.15 -5.10 -17.61
N LYS A 59 -30.34 -5.63 -17.30
CA LYS A 59 -31.35 -5.94 -18.31
C LYS A 59 -31.70 -4.64 -19.05
N THR A 60 -31.46 -4.63 -20.36
CA THR A 60 -31.78 -3.52 -21.27
C THR A 60 -33.29 -3.34 -21.36
N VAL A 61 -33.85 -2.42 -20.58
CA VAL A 61 -35.19 -1.89 -20.79
C VAL A 61 -35.07 -0.61 -21.62
N ARG A 62 -35.54 -0.68 -22.87
CA ARG A 62 -35.58 0.44 -23.80
C ARG A 62 -36.60 1.48 -23.33
N PRO A 63 -36.24 2.76 -23.13
CA PRO A 63 -37.22 3.79 -22.82
C PRO A 63 -38.07 4.13 -24.06
N PRO A 64 -39.37 4.45 -23.90
CA PRO A 64 -40.20 4.91 -25.00
C PRO A 64 -39.79 6.31 -25.45
N VAL A 65 -39.72 6.50 -26.77
CA VAL A 65 -39.45 7.77 -27.45
C VAL A 65 -40.58 8.75 -27.15
N LYS A 66 -40.23 9.95 -26.67
CA LYS A 66 -41.17 11.09 -26.60
C LYS A 66 -40.85 12.12 -27.70
N PRO A 67 -41.86 12.82 -28.24
CA PRO A 67 -41.67 13.73 -29.37
C PRO A 67 -40.95 15.02 -28.97
N VAL A 68 -40.11 15.52 -29.88
CA VAL A 68 -39.40 16.79 -29.81
C VAL A 68 -40.41 17.94 -29.89
N THR A 69 -40.41 18.83 -28.88
CA THR A 69 -41.07 20.14 -28.96
C THR A 69 -40.00 21.22 -29.00
N THR A 70 -40.11 22.11 -29.98
CA THR A 70 -39.22 23.26 -30.21
C THR A 70 -39.58 24.41 -29.26
N THR A 71 -38.64 24.84 -28.42
CA THR A 71 -38.78 26.05 -27.60
C THR A 71 -37.77 27.13 -27.99
N LYS A 72 -38.28 28.34 -28.22
CA LYS A 72 -37.56 29.55 -28.60
C LYS A 72 -36.62 30.04 -27.48
N LYS A 73 -35.51 30.66 -27.88
CA LYS A 73 -34.50 31.32 -27.02
C LYS A 73 -35.12 32.36 -26.05
N PRO A 74 -34.82 32.33 -24.75
CA PRO A 74 -35.12 33.43 -23.85
C PRO A 74 -34.07 34.56 -23.91
N LYS A 75 -34.58 35.78 -23.70
CA LYS A 75 -33.89 37.08 -23.71
C LYS A 75 -33.09 37.25 -22.40
N VAL A 76 -31.80 37.57 -22.50
CA VAL A 76 -30.92 37.81 -21.34
C VAL A 76 -31.33 39.10 -20.64
N THR A 77 -31.63 39.02 -19.35
CA THR A 77 -31.69 40.18 -18.44
C THR A 77 -30.84 39.88 -17.22
N THR A 78 -29.86 40.73 -16.95
CA THR A 78 -28.94 40.64 -15.84
C THR A 78 -29.62 41.06 -14.54
N LYS A 79 -29.93 40.09 -13.66
CA LYS A 79 -30.16 40.35 -12.24
C LYS A 79 -29.06 39.67 -11.43
N ALA A 80 -28.39 40.45 -10.59
CA ALA A 80 -27.39 39.97 -9.65
C ALA A 80 -28.08 39.13 -8.56
N THR A 81 -27.93 37.81 -8.63
CA THR A 81 -28.35 36.87 -7.59
C THR A 81 -27.18 36.61 -6.65
N LYS A 82 -27.38 36.86 -5.35
CA LYS A 82 -26.43 36.48 -4.29
C LYS A 82 -26.14 34.98 -4.35
N ALA A 83 -24.87 34.61 -4.19
CA ALA A 83 -24.41 33.22 -4.21
C ALA A 83 -25.20 32.36 -3.21
N PRO A 84 -25.58 31.11 -3.55
CA PRO A 84 -26.20 30.21 -2.61
C PRO A 84 -25.18 29.86 -1.52
N VAL A 85 -25.59 29.97 -0.26
CA VAL A 85 -24.82 29.47 0.88
C VAL A 85 -24.65 27.97 0.71
N VAL A 86 -23.43 27.54 0.42
CA VAL A 86 -23.05 26.12 0.36
C VAL A 86 -23.24 25.54 1.76
N ARG A 87 -24.29 24.73 1.91
CA ARG A 87 -24.54 23.94 3.12
C ARG A 87 -23.34 23.00 3.30
N PRO A 88 -22.75 22.85 4.50
CA PRO A 88 -21.63 21.95 4.72
C PRO A 88 -22.06 20.54 4.29
N THR A 89 -21.34 19.96 3.33
CA THR A 89 -21.48 18.55 2.99
C THR A 89 -21.24 17.74 4.27
N ALA A 90 -22.14 16.79 4.55
CA ALA A 90 -22.01 15.91 5.70
C ALA A 90 -20.59 15.32 5.71
N LYS A 91 -19.90 15.42 6.86
CA LYS A 91 -18.56 14.88 7.04
C LYS A 91 -18.59 13.41 6.57
N PRO A 92 -17.70 12.99 5.65
CA PRO A 92 -17.66 11.61 5.18
C PRO A 92 -17.65 10.65 6.38
N PRO A 93 -18.33 9.49 6.29
CA PRO A 93 -18.40 8.56 7.39
C PRO A 93 -16.97 8.22 7.84
N VAL A 94 -16.69 8.54 9.11
CA VAL A 94 -15.41 8.26 9.75
C VAL A 94 -15.34 6.75 9.95
N THR A 95 -14.31 6.11 9.42
CA THR A 95 -14.18 4.66 9.49
C THR A 95 -13.63 4.15 10.83
N ARG A 96 -13.41 2.84 10.99
CA ARG A 96 -12.78 2.31 12.22
C ARG A 96 -11.35 2.82 12.41
N PHE A 97 -10.70 3.28 11.34
CA PHE A 97 -9.39 3.95 11.39
C PHE A 97 -9.47 5.44 11.73
N GLY A 98 -10.67 6.03 11.83
CA GLY A 98 -10.82 7.47 12.06
C GLY A 98 -10.64 8.32 10.81
N CYS A 99 -10.47 7.71 9.64
CA CYS A 99 -10.13 8.40 8.39
C CYS A 99 -11.37 8.63 7.50
N SER A 100 -11.25 9.56 6.56
CA SER A 100 -12.28 9.86 5.56
C SER A 100 -12.21 8.88 4.39
N ASP A 101 -13.36 8.37 3.94
CA ASP A 101 -13.45 7.52 2.75
C ASP A 101 -13.62 8.30 1.43
N ALA A 102 -13.56 9.64 1.47
CA ALA A 102 -13.86 10.51 0.34
C ALA A 102 -13.04 10.22 -0.94
N TYR A 103 -11.85 9.62 -0.79
CA TYR A 103 -10.92 9.33 -1.88
C TYR A 103 -10.79 7.83 -2.19
N GLY A 104 -11.72 7.03 -1.65
CA GLY A 104 -11.79 5.58 -1.89
C GLY A 104 -10.63 4.80 -1.27
N MET A 105 -10.00 5.32 -0.22
CA MET A 105 -9.18 4.51 0.69
C MET A 105 -10.14 3.90 1.70
N SER A 106 -10.40 2.59 1.62
CA SER A 106 -11.28 1.92 2.57
C SER A 106 -10.49 1.32 3.74
N ASP A 107 -11.17 0.96 4.81
CA ASP A 107 -10.55 0.25 5.95
C ASP A 107 -9.89 -1.07 5.56
N ALA A 108 -10.35 -1.73 4.49
CA ALA A 108 -9.69 -2.92 3.97
C ALA A 108 -8.30 -2.57 3.40
N VAL A 109 -8.19 -1.48 2.65
CA VAL A 109 -6.91 -1.02 2.08
C VAL A 109 -5.96 -0.56 3.20
N ARG A 110 -6.47 0.25 4.13
CA ARG A 110 -5.68 0.75 5.29
C ARG A 110 -5.13 -0.40 6.14
N ARG A 111 -5.98 -1.39 6.43
CA ARG A 111 -5.58 -2.59 7.15
C ARG A 111 -4.56 -3.40 6.36
N ALA A 112 -4.81 -3.65 5.08
CA ALA A 112 -3.90 -4.43 4.24
C ALA A 112 -2.49 -3.83 4.21
N VAL A 113 -2.38 -2.51 4.01
CA VAL A 113 -1.07 -1.83 3.95
C VAL A 113 -0.40 -1.74 5.33
N LEU A 114 -1.14 -1.49 6.41
CA LEU A 114 -0.58 -1.46 7.76
C LEU A 114 -0.09 -2.84 8.20
N ASP A 115 -0.88 -3.89 7.93
CA ASP A 115 -0.58 -5.26 8.33
C ASP A 115 0.66 -5.79 7.61
N ILE A 116 0.79 -5.55 6.29
CA ILE A 116 1.98 -5.99 5.55
C ILE A 116 3.25 -5.27 6.03
N HIS A 117 3.19 -3.95 6.27
CA HIS A 117 4.33 -3.20 6.82
C HIS A 117 4.77 -3.76 8.17
N ASN A 118 3.84 -3.97 9.10
CA ASN A 118 4.15 -4.51 10.42
C ASN A 118 4.59 -5.98 10.37
N LYS A 119 4.02 -6.80 9.49
CA LYS A 119 4.45 -8.19 9.28
C LYS A 119 5.91 -8.25 8.82
N LEU A 120 6.27 -7.42 7.85
CA LEU A 120 7.63 -7.35 7.30
C LEU A 120 8.62 -6.79 8.33
N ARG A 121 8.26 -5.70 9.03
CA ARG A 121 9.06 -5.17 10.16
C ARG A 121 9.26 -6.20 11.27
N SER A 122 8.23 -6.98 11.61
CA SER A 122 8.32 -8.06 12.60
C SER A 122 9.27 -9.17 12.14
N SER A 123 9.21 -9.55 10.86
CA SER A 123 10.08 -10.56 10.27
C SER A 123 11.56 -10.11 10.31
N LEU A 124 11.83 -8.87 9.91
CA LEU A 124 13.17 -8.25 10.00
C LEU A 124 13.66 -8.16 11.44
N ALA A 125 12.82 -7.67 12.35
CA ALA A 125 13.18 -7.49 13.75
C ALA A 125 13.62 -8.81 14.39
N ARG A 126 13.03 -9.94 13.98
CA ARG A 126 13.39 -11.29 14.42
C ARG A 126 14.53 -11.93 13.62
N GLY A 127 15.15 -11.20 12.70
CA GLY A 127 16.28 -11.66 11.88
C GLY A 127 15.88 -12.76 10.90
N LEU A 128 14.71 -12.66 10.27
CA LEU A 128 14.21 -13.68 9.34
C LEU A 128 14.34 -13.27 7.86
N GLU A 129 14.58 -11.99 7.59
CA GLU A 129 14.66 -11.43 6.25
C GLU A 129 16.03 -11.65 5.61
N TYR A 130 16.05 -12.06 4.35
CA TYR A 130 17.28 -12.30 3.59
C TYR A 130 17.82 -10.99 3.00
N ASP A 131 19.12 -10.76 3.19
CA ASP A 131 19.87 -9.65 2.62
C ASP A 131 20.87 -10.17 1.58
N LYS A 132 20.74 -9.65 0.35
CA LYS A 132 21.57 -10.06 -0.78
C LYS A 132 23.07 -9.84 -0.57
N LEU A 133 23.47 -8.74 0.07
CA LEU A 133 24.88 -8.35 0.16
C LEU A 133 25.69 -9.19 1.14
N ILE A 134 25.04 -9.77 2.14
CA ILE A 134 25.68 -10.69 3.10
C ILE A 134 25.38 -12.16 2.80
N ASN A 135 24.63 -12.44 1.72
CA ASN A 135 24.15 -13.76 1.37
C ASN A 135 23.57 -14.53 2.58
N GLY A 136 22.72 -13.86 3.35
CA GLY A 136 22.29 -14.36 4.65
C GLY A 136 21.18 -13.53 5.25
N LYS A 137 20.79 -13.84 6.49
CA LYS A 137 19.73 -13.12 7.18
C LYS A 137 20.24 -11.79 7.74
N ALA A 138 19.47 -10.72 7.54
CA ALA A 138 19.72 -9.44 8.17
C ALA A 138 19.71 -9.58 9.70
N SER A 139 20.48 -8.73 10.38
CA SER A 139 20.57 -8.78 11.84
C SER A 139 19.23 -8.45 12.51
N PRO A 140 18.87 -9.11 13.62
CA PRO A 140 17.69 -8.74 14.41
C PRO A 140 17.73 -7.28 14.88
N ALA A 141 16.55 -6.68 15.09
CA ALA A 141 16.41 -5.30 15.53
C ALA A 141 16.04 -5.22 17.02
N ALA A 142 16.76 -4.39 17.77
CA ALA A 142 16.60 -4.28 19.21
C ALA A 142 15.32 -3.55 19.66
N LYS A 143 14.81 -2.64 18.81
CA LYS A 143 13.75 -1.71 19.17
C LYS A 143 12.93 -1.19 17.98
N MET A 144 12.61 -2.09 17.05
CA MET A 144 11.78 -1.79 15.88
C MET A 144 10.37 -1.36 16.33
N LEU A 145 9.94 -0.15 16.00
CA LEU A 145 8.59 0.32 16.36
C LEU A 145 7.50 -0.38 15.53
N LYS A 146 6.38 -0.71 16.15
CA LYS A 146 5.15 -1.10 15.46
C LYS A 146 4.51 0.15 14.85
N MET A 147 4.21 0.10 13.56
CA MET A 147 3.54 1.18 12.87
C MET A 147 2.05 1.26 13.26
N VAL A 148 1.53 2.48 13.29
CA VAL A 148 0.12 2.83 13.40
C VAL A 148 -0.30 3.64 12.18
N TYR A 149 -1.58 3.55 11.82
CA TYR A 149 -2.10 4.34 10.70
C TYR A 149 -2.40 5.78 11.12
N ASN A 150 -2.10 6.75 10.27
CA ASN A 150 -2.33 8.17 10.52
C ASN A 150 -3.06 8.81 9.32
N CYS A 151 -4.30 9.27 9.56
CA CYS A 151 -5.15 9.82 8.52
C CYS A 151 -4.60 11.12 7.90
N SER A 152 -3.88 11.95 8.67
CA SER A 152 -3.28 13.18 8.13
C SER A 152 -2.11 12.88 7.18
N ILE A 153 -1.38 11.78 7.42
CA ILE A 153 -0.37 11.28 6.50
C ILE A 153 -1.04 10.65 5.26
N GLU A 154 -2.16 9.94 5.41
CA GLU A 154 -2.97 9.46 4.26
C GLU A 154 -3.44 10.61 3.37
N GLU A 155 -3.97 11.69 3.96
CA GLU A 155 -4.39 12.88 3.22
C GLU A 155 -3.22 13.52 2.46
N SER A 156 -2.02 13.51 3.06
CA SER A 156 -0.79 13.97 2.41
C SER A 156 -0.37 13.09 1.24
N ALA A 157 -0.35 11.77 1.42
CA ALA A 157 -0.09 10.81 0.36
C ALA A 157 -1.14 10.92 -0.77
N MET A 158 -2.41 11.20 -0.43
CA MET A 158 -3.50 11.38 -1.39
C MET A 158 -3.32 12.63 -2.25
N ARG A 159 -2.75 13.72 -1.71
CA ARG A 159 -2.39 14.90 -2.51
C ARG A 159 -1.36 14.57 -3.58
N ASN A 160 -0.41 13.67 -3.31
CA ASN A 160 0.52 13.17 -4.33
C ASN A 160 -0.21 12.25 -5.32
N ALA A 161 -0.82 11.17 -4.82
CA ALA A 161 -1.43 10.14 -5.66
C ALA A 161 -2.50 10.71 -6.61
N GLY A 162 -3.30 11.66 -6.13
CA GLY A 162 -4.36 12.32 -6.91
C GLY A 162 -3.86 13.22 -8.05
N ARG A 163 -2.57 13.58 -8.09
CA ARG A 163 -1.97 14.31 -9.22
C ARG A 163 -1.80 13.42 -10.45
N CYS A 164 -1.77 12.09 -10.28
CA CYS A 164 -1.52 11.14 -11.35
C CYS A 164 -0.24 11.44 -12.15
N VAL A 165 0.79 11.90 -11.46
CA VAL A 165 2.15 12.11 -12.00
C VAL A 165 3.09 11.24 -11.19
N TYR A 166 3.71 10.26 -11.85
CA TYR A 166 4.68 9.39 -11.19
C TYR A 166 5.92 10.19 -10.79
N GLY A 167 6.12 10.35 -9.49
CA GLY A 167 7.21 11.14 -8.94
C GLY A 167 7.07 11.39 -7.45
N HIS A 168 8.20 11.61 -6.80
CA HIS A 168 8.22 12.01 -5.41
C HIS A 168 7.73 13.44 -5.25
N THR A 169 7.04 13.69 -4.14
CA THR A 169 6.79 15.06 -3.68
C THR A 169 8.07 15.68 -3.13
N GLU A 170 8.12 17.01 -3.20
CA GLU A 170 9.16 17.81 -2.59
C GLU A 170 9.03 17.81 -1.06
N ASN A 171 10.13 18.04 -0.34
CA ASN A 171 10.14 18.01 1.12
C ASN A 171 9.16 19.00 1.77
N TYR A 172 8.92 20.16 1.12
CA TYR A 172 7.96 21.16 1.64
C TYR A 172 6.50 20.74 1.49
N GLU A 173 6.19 19.82 0.57
CA GLU A 173 4.83 19.29 0.35
C GLU A 173 4.47 18.22 1.41
N ARG A 174 5.49 17.59 2.00
CA ARG A 174 5.37 16.53 3.02
C ARG A 174 6.37 16.71 4.17
N PRO A 175 6.30 17.84 4.91
CA PRO A 175 7.31 18.22 5.89
C PRO A 175 7.49 17.14 6.96
N GLY A 176 8.73 16.66 7.12
CA GLY A 176 9.08 15.65 8.13
C GLY A 176 8.61 14.23 7.81
N LEU A 177 8.08 13.97 6.60
CA LEU A 177 7.62 12.66 6.17
C LEU A 177 8.53 12.06 5.11
N GLY A 178 8.81 10.76 5.23
CA GLY A 178 9.37 9.95 4.15
C GLY A 178 8.31 9.60 3.12
N GLU A 179 8.72 9.05 1.97
CA GLU A 179 7.79 8.66 0.91
C GLU A 179 8.30 7.43 0.12
N SER A 180 7.36 6.57 -0.28
CA SER A 180 7.58 5.50 -1.24
C SER A 180 6.48 5.53 -2.28
N ILE A 181 6.84 5.37 -3.56
CA ILE A 181 5.92 5.44 -4.68
C ILE A 181 6.02 4.17 -5.53
N PHE A 182 4.90 3.76 -6.13
CA PHE A 182 4.82 2.56 -6.96
C PHE A 182 3.72 2.74 -8.00
N GLU A 183 3.97 2.24 -9.21
CA GLU A 183 2.99 2.25 -10.29
C GLU A 183 2.91 0.87 -10.95
N THR A 184 1.72 0.48 -11.41
CA THR A 184 1.51 -0.75 -12.16
C THR A 184 0.69 -0.50 -13.42
N THR A 185 1.02 -1.26 -14.47
CA THR A 185 0.33 -1.24 -15.77
C THR A 185 -1.10 -1.78 -15.69
N GLU A 186 -1.46 -2.50 -14.63
CA GLU A 186 -2.84 -2.95 -14.40
C GLU A 186 -3.71 -1.75 -14.02
N GLN A 187 -4.56 -1.35 -14.96
CA GLN A 187 -5.52 -0.27 -14.77
C GLN A 187 -6.61 -0.70 -13.80
N TYR A 188 -7.05 0.22 -12.94
CA TYR A 188 -8.13 0.00 -11.98
C TYR A 188 -7.91 -1.23 -11.07
N LYS A 189 -6.66 -1.57 -10.79
CA LYS A 189 -6.31 -2.70 -9.92
C LYS A 189 -6.99 -2.50 -8.56
N ASP A 190 -7.49 -3.59 -7.97
CA ASP A 190 -8.04 -3.53 -6.61
C ASP A 190 -7.05 -2.84 -5.67
N LYS A 191 -7.53 -1.84 -4.93
CA LYS A 191 -6.65 -0.96 -4.14
C LYS A 191 -5.91 -1.71 -3.04
N SER A 192 -6.52 -2.75 -2.47
CA SER A 192 -5.85 -3.57 -1.44
C SER A 192 -4.74 -4.41 -2.08
N LYS A 193 -5.02 -5.03 -3.23
CA LYS A 193 -4.00 -5.76 -4.01
C LYS A 193 -2.86 -4.86 -4.48
N ALA A 194 -3.17 -3.65 -4.95
CA ALA A 194 -2.16 -2.67 -5.36
C ALA A 194 -1.27 -2.25 -4.18
N ALA A 195 -1.84 -1.96 -3.02
CA ALA A 195 -1.09 -1.60 -1.83
C ALA A 195 -0.21 -2.76 -1.31
N LEU A 196 -0.71 -4.00 -1.34
CA LEU A 196 0.06 -5.19 -0.99
C LEU A 196 1.22 -5.42 -1.96
N GLN A 197 0.96 -5.29 -3.26
CA GLN A 197 2.00 -5.43 -4.30
C GLN A 197 3.09 -4.37 -4.13
N ALA A 198 2.72 -3.09 -3.98
CA ALA A 198 3.66 -2.00 -3.76
C ALA A 198 4.54 -2.25 -2.52
N SER A 199 3.92 -2.64 -1.41
CA SER A 199 4.63 -2.91 -0.16
C SER A 199 5.64 -4.05 -0.29
N GLN A 200 5.26 -5.13 -0.97
CA GLN A 200 6.19 -6.25 -1.20
C GLN A 200 7.33 -5.83 -2.15
N TRP A 201 7.01 -5.12 -3.23
CA TRP A 201 8.00 -4.62 -4.20
C TRP A 201 9.08 -3.75 -3.55
N TRP A 202 8.65 -2.78 -2.73
CA TRP A 202 9.55 -1.93 -1.98
C TRP A 202 10.41 -2.71 -1.01
N TRP A 203 9.83 -3.69 -0.32
CA TRP A 203 10.55 -4.51 0.65
C TRP A 203 11.58 -5.43 0.01
N ASP A 204 11.27 -5.96 -1.17
CA ASP A 204 12.09 -6.89 -1.92
C ASP A 204 13.43 -6.29 -2.38
N GLU A 205 13.60 -4.97 -2.31
CA GLU A 205 14.92 -4.35 -2.50
C GLU A 205 15.99 -4.95 -1.57
N LEU A 206 15.64 -5.39 -0.35
CA LEU A 206 16.59 -6.09 0.52
C LEU A 206 17.03 -7.44 -0.07
N LYS A 207 16.06 -8.27 -0.51
CA LYS A 207 16.34 -9.61 -1.03
C LYS A 207 17.06 -9.55 -2.38
N LEU A 208 16.82 -8.50 -3.17
CA LEU A 208 17.33 -8.33 -4.53
C LEU A 208 18.64 -7.54 -4.61
N ASN A 209 18.78 -6.51 -3.77
CA ASN A 209 19.86 -5.54 -3.85
C ASN A 209 20.72 -5.52 -2.58
N GLY A 210 20.12 -5.73 -1.41
CA GLY A 210 20.80 -5.87 -0.12
C GLY A 210 21.31 -4.57 0.47
N VAL A 211 21.59 -4.59 1.79
CA VAL A 211 22.09 -3.45 2.58
C VAL A 211 23.48 -3.73 3.13
N GLY A 212 23.73 -4.94 3.61
CA GLY A 212 25.01 -5.31 4.20
C GLY A 212 24.99 -5.34 5.73
N ALA A 213 25.99 -6.01 6.32
CA ALA A 213 26.09 -6.25 7.76
C ALA A 213 26.15 -4.97 8.62
N ALA A 214 26.61 -3.86 8.05
CA ALA A 214 26.67 -2.57 8.72
C ALA A 214 25.26 -2.03 9.04
N ASN A 215 24.24 -2.36 8.22
CA ASN A 215 22.88 -1.83 8.32
C ASN A 215 22.82 -0.29 8.25
N VAL A 216 23.69 0.34 7.46
CA VAL A 216 23.83 1.81 7.35
C VAL A 216 23.58 2.25 5.92
N ILE A 217 22.86 3.36 5.74
CA ILE A 217 22.71 4.00 4.42
C ILE A 217 23.98 4.79 4.12
N THR A 218 24.75 4.32 3.15
CA THR A 218 25.94 5.02 2.63
C THR A 218 25.67 5.55 1.24
N ASP A 219 26.46 6.54 0.82
CA ASP A 219 26.43 7.04 -0.56
C ASP A 219 26.66 5.92 -1.58
N TYR A 220 27.63 5.04 -1.32
CA TYR A 220 27.87 3.84 -2.12
C TYR A 220 26.60 2.99 -2.23
N LEU A 221 25.93 2.68 -1.12
CA LEU A 221 24.74 1.83 -1.14
C LEU A 221 23.62 2.43 -1.99
N TRP A 222 23.45 3.76 -1.90
CA TRP A 222 22.41 4.55 -2.56
C TRP A 222 22.63 4.73 -4.06
N THR A 223 23.89 4.85 -4.50
CA THR A 223 24.26 5.17 -5.88
C THR A 223 24.57 3.94 -6.75
N ARG A 224 24.37 2.73 -6.23
CA ARG A 224 24.61 1.49 -6.99
C ARG A 224 23.76 1.46 -8.27
N PRO A 225 24.37 1.21 -9.45
CA PRO A 225 23.65 1.21 -10.71
C PRO A 225 22.49 0.19 -10.71
N ASN A 226 21.27 0.67 -10.98
CA ASN A 226 20.06 -0.16 -11.07
C ASN A 226 19.73 -0.94 -9.78
N LYS A 227 20.12 -0.42 -8.61
CA LYS A 227 19.92 -1.07 -7.30
C LYS A 227 19.26 -0.10 -6.32
N MET A 228 17.95 0.06 -6.45
CA MET A 228 17.16 0.83 -5.49
C MET A 228 17.16 0.14 -4.12
N ILE A 229 17.21 0.94 -3.06
CA ILE A 229 17.14 0.42 -1.68
C ILE A 229 16.33 1.33 -0.74
N GLY A 230 16.03 2.56 -1.21
CA GLY A 230 15.43 3.61 -0.40
C GLY A 230 13.99 3.31 0.05
N HIS A 231 13.27 2.47 -0.69
CA HIS A 231 11.90 2.11 -0.30
C HIS A 231 11.94 1.09 0.84
N TYR A 232 12.77 0.04 0.72
CA TYR A 232 13.00 -0.91 1.81
C TYR A 232 13.50 -0.20 3.06
N THR A 233 14.53 0.66 2.95
CA THR A 233 15.10 1.32 4.13
C THR A 233 14.08 2.20 4.85
N GLN A 234 13.16 2.84 4.12
CA GLN A 234 12.09 3.63 4.73
C GLN A 234 11.05 2.74 5.43
N MET A 235 10.63 1.63 4.82
CA MET A 235 9.73 0.67 5.47
C MET A 235 10.35 0.03 6.72
N ALA A 236 11.66 -0.23 6.68
CA ALA A 236 12.43 -0.83 7.76
C ALA A 236 12.96 0.18 8.79
N TRP A 237 12.70 1.48 8.61
CA TRP A 237 13.27 2.53 9.44
C TRP A 237 12.76 2.44 10.88
N GLU A 238 13.66 2.27 11.86
CA GLU A 238 13.30 1.95 13.24
C GLU A 238 12.28 2.93 13.84
N THR A 239 12.51 4.23 13.64
CA THR A 239 11.75 5.30 14.29
C THR A 239 10.50 5.72 13.52
N SER A 240 10.34 5.30 12.25
CA SER A 240 9.15 5.60 11.47
C SER A 240 8.01 4.68 11.92
N TYR A 241 7.02 5.25 12.61
CA TYR A 241 5.93 4.50 13.23
C TYR A 241 4.54 4.98 12.81
N GLN A 242 4.42 6.09 12.09
CA GLN A 242 3.15 6.56 11.54
C GLN A 242 3.15 6.32 10.04
N LEU A 243 2.12 5.62 9.55
CA LEU A 243 1.95 5.26 8.15
C LEU A 243 0.67 5.89 7.61
N GLY A 244 0.73 6.45 6.40
CA GLY A 244 -0.46 6.84 5.65
C GLY A 244 -0.21 6.61 4.16
N CYS A 245 -1.17 6.02 3.47
CA CYS A 245 -1.00 5.63 2.08
C CYS A 245 -2.22 5.99 1.24
N ALA A 246 -2.02 6.16 -0.05
CA ALA A 246 -3.05 6.46 -1.03
C ALA A 246 -2.89 5.55 -2.24
N VAL A 247 -4.02 5.05 -2.75
CA VAL A 247 -4.08 4.35 -4.04
C VAL A 247 -5.04 5.11 -4.95
N ALA A 248 -4.50 5.63 -6.05
CA ALA A 248 -5.23 6.35 -7.08
C ALA A 248 -5.31 5.52 -8.35
N HIS A 249 -6.52 5.45 -8.94
CA HIS A 249 -6.72 4.88 -10.27
C HIS A 249 -6.49 5.96 -11.31
N CYS A 250 -5.22 6.17 -11.64
CA CYS A 250 -4.80 6.99 -12.78
C CYS A 250 -4.82 6.12 -14.07
N PRO A 251 -4.34 6.60 -15.23
CA PRO A 251 -4.17 5.73 -16.40
C PRO A 251 -3.36 4.45 -16.09
N GLN A 252 -2.49 4.51 -15.09
CA GLN A 252 -1.88 3.37 -14.39
C GLN A 252 -2.31 3.42 -12.92
N THR A 253 -2.38 2.28 -12.23
CA THR A 253 -2.70 2.31 -10.79
C THR A 253 -1.48 2.81 -10.02
N TYR A 254 -1.63 3.93 -9.31
CA TYR A 254 -0.55 4.62 -8.59
C TYR A 254 -0.72 4.51 -7.08
N VAL A 255 0.34 4.10 -6.39
CA VAL A 255 0.38 3.91 -4.93
C VAL A 255 1.44 4.82 -4.34
N VAL A 256 1.06 5.57 -3.31
CA VAL A 256 1.96 6.41 -2.52
C VAL A 256 1.80 6.04 -1.06
N CYS A 257 2.90 5.79 -0.36
CA CYS A 257 2.92 5.72 1.11
C CYS A 257 3.87 6.78 1.65
N GLN A 258 3.46 7.44 2.73
CA GLN A 258 4.28 8.39 3.46
C GLN A 258 4.46 7.94 4.92
N TYR A 259 5.59 8.33 5.52
CA TYR A 259 6.08 7.75 6.76
C TYR A 259 6.51 8.84 7.74
N GLY A 260 5.96 8.80 8.96
CA GLY A 260 6.24 9.74 10.03
C GLY A 260 6.91 9.08 11.23
N PRO A 261 7.97 9.69 11.82
CA PRO A 261 8.87 10.64 11.17
C PRO A 261 9.58 10.03 9.95
N ALA A 262 10.13 10.88 9.08
CA ALA A 262 10.93 10.48 7.93
C ALA A 262 12.12 9.60 8.34
N GLY A 263 12.46 8.63 7.48
CA GLY A 263 13.66 7.82 7.58
C GLY A 263 14.72 8.24 6.58
N ASN A 264 15.51 7.27 6.13
CA ASN A 264 16.50 7.43 5.06
C ASN A 264 17.58 8.50 5.33
N TYR A 265 17.95 8.69 6.59
CA TYR A 265 19.07 9.57 6.93
C TYR A 265 20.40 8.91 6.56
N PHE A 266 21.17 9.61 5.73
CA PHE A 266 22.49 9.14 5.30
C PHE A 266 23.45 9.02 6.49
N ASN A 267 24.33 8.04 6.41
CA ASN A 267 25.31 7.70 7.43
C ASN A 267 24.70 7.37 8.80
N ARG A 268 23.42 6.98 8.83
CA ARG A 268 22.72 6.47 10.01
C ARG A 268 22.34 5.01 9.80
N PRO A 269 22.30 4.21 10.89
CA PRO A 269 21.77 2.87 10.80
C PRO A 269 20.26 2.91 10.52
N ILE A 270 19.77 1.98 9.69
CA ILE A 270 18.33 1.82 9.40
C ILE A 270 17.57 1.47 10.69
N TYR A 271 18.18 0.60 11.48
CA TYR A 271 17.71 0.20 12.80
C TYR A 271 18.88 -0.21 13.69
N THR A 272 18.65 -0.15 14.99
CA THR A 272 19.60 -0.60 16.01
C THR A 272 19.58 -2.12 16.07
N LYS A 273 20.71 -2.75 15.77
CA LYS A 273 20.86 -4.21 15.83
C LYS A 273 20.83 -4.70 17.28
N GLY A 274 20.19 -5.84 17.52
CA GLY A 274 20.19 -6.51 18.82
C GLY A 274 18.99 -7.44 19.01
N ARG A 275 18.91 -8.11 20.16
CA ARG A 275 17.81 -9.03 20.47
C ARG A 275 16.47 -8.27 20.38
N PRO A 276 15.41 -8.84 19.75
CA PRO A 276 14.10 -8.21 19.70
C PRO A 276 13.65 -7.70 21.06
N CYS A 277 13.13 -6.48 21.07
CA CYS A 277 12.62 -5.79 22.26
C CYS A 277 13.62 -5.47 23.38
N SER A 278 14.91 -5.78 23.22
CA SER A 278 15.93 -5.50 24.24
C SER A 278 16.13 -4.02 24.56
N GLN A 279 15.72 -3.11 23.67
CA GLN A 279 15.95 -1.67 23.82
C GLN A 279 14.70 -0.83 23.52
N CYS A 280 13.49 -1.37 23.66
CA CYS A 280 12.28 -0.60 23.38
C CYS A 280 12.27 0.75 24.14
N PRO A 281 11.82 1.86 23.52
CA PRO A 281 11.82 3.18 24.16
C PRO A 281 11.09 3.20 25.51
N LYS A 282 11.46 4.13 26.39
CA LYS A 282 10.72 4.37 27.64
C LYS A 282 9.26 4.69 27.32
N LYS A 283 8.33 4.18 28.14
CA LYS A 283 6.86 4.28 27.93
C LYS A 283 6.34 3.57 26.67
N SER A 284 7.05 2.56 26.18
CA SER A 284 6.53 1.61 25.19
C SER A 284 6.44 0.22 25.79
N THR A 285 5.59 -0.63 25.22
CA THR A 285 5.54 -2.07 25.53
C THR A 285 6.15 -2.86 24.36
N CYS A 286 6.50 -4.13 24.58
CA CYS A 286 6.90 -5.02 23.51
C CYS A 286 5.77 -6.01 23.20
N ASN A 287 5.46 -6.19 21.91
CA ASN A 287 4.80 -7.40 21.47
C ASN A 287 5.86 -8.48 21.18
N GLU A 288 6.14 -9.33 22.18
CA GLU A 288 7.20 -10.34 22.12
C GLU A 288 7.04 -11.33 20.95
N LYS A 289 5.79 -11.64 20.56
CA LYS A 289 5.53 -12.54 19.43
C LYS A 289 5.93 -11.92 18.10
N GLU A 290 5.80 -10.60 17.98
CA GLU A 290 6.14 -9.84 16.78
C GLU A 290 7.58 -9.29 16.82
N GLY A 291 8.17 -9.12 18.00
CA GLY A 291 9.45 -8.43 18.17
C GLY A 291 9.37 -6.93 17.91
N LEU A 292 8.19 -6.33 18.11
CA LEU A 292 7.93 -4.91 17.82
C LEU A 292 7.59 -4.13 19.10
N CYS A 293 8.15 -2.93 19.23
CA CYS A 293 7.83 -1.99 20.30
C CYS A 293 6.57 -1.20 19.97
N VAL A 294 5.60 -1.22 20.87
CA VAL A 294 4.32 -0.52 20.76
C VAL A 294 4.38 0.72 21.65
N ILE A 295 4.33 1.90 21.03
CA ILE A 295 4.24 3.16 21.76
C ILE A 295 2.83 3.26 22.35
N ALA A 296 2.76 3.60 23.64
CA ALA A 296 1.50 3.80 24.38
C ALA A 296 0.77 5.09 23.97
#